data_AF-A0A948TWN3-F1
#
_entry.id   AF-A0A948TWN3-F1
#
_cell.length_a   1.000
_cell.length_b   1.000
_cell.length_c   1.000
_cell.angle_alpha   90.00
_cell.angle_beta   90.00
_cell.angle_gamma   90.00
#
_symmetry.space_group_name_H-M   'P 1'
#
loop_
_entity.id
_entity.type
_entity.pdbx_description
1 polymer ?
#
loop_
_entity_poly.entity_id
_entity_poly.type
_entity_poly.pdbx_seq_one_letter_code
_entity_poly.pdbx_strand_id
1 'polypeptide(L)'
;MQWEFTPEDVVKARAEYGLQDFRRDLGEELRSNLGPMDEAQQTRSFNLVYDMCYALATDKKFDDFLSGYAFDPPTCQLLTELKPYMADNVTMLGAILQRQIMDRVEASMPLANAIEEVAQWHAALVSGKQTDMAS
;
A
#
# COMPACT_ATOMS: atom_id res chain seq x y z
N MET A 1 5.86 9.90 -7.08
CA MET A 1 7.14 9.45 -6.51
C MET A 1 7.98 8.85 -7.63
N GLN A 2 9.31 9.00 -7.62
CA GLN A 2 10.19 8.32 -8.59
C GLN A 2 11.29 7.59 -7.82
N TRP A 3 11.41 6.29 -8.06
CA TRP A 3 12.45 5.44 -7.45
C TRP A 3 13.62 5.28 -8.40
N GLU A 4 14.84 5.21 -7.85
CA GLU A 4 16.05 4.90 -8.61
C GLU A 4 16.26 3.39 -8.81
N PHE A 5 15.32 2.57 -8.33
CA PHE A 5 15.32 1.11 -8.40
C PHE A 5 13.97 0.60 -8.91
N THR A 6 13.93 -0.67 -9.30
CA THR A 6 12.71 -1.29 -9.84
C THR A 6 11.95 -2.10 -8.79
N PRO A 7 10.65 -2.40 -9.00
CA PRO A 7 9.92 -3.36 -8.16
C PRO A 7 10.61 -4.73 -8.11
N GLU A 8 11.27 -5.16 -9.19
CA GLU A 8 12.03 -6.41 -9.22
C GLU A 8 13.22 -6.38 -8.25
N ASP A 9 13.90 -5.23 -8.13
CA ASP A 9 15.00 -5.06 -7.19
C ASP A 9 14.52 -5.16 -5.73
N VAL A 10 13.29 -4.73 -5.44
CA VAL A 10 12.65 -4.92 -4.12
C VAL A 10 12.36 -6.40 -3.85
N VAL A 11 11.71 -7.10 -4.80
CA VAL A 11 11.41 -8.54 -4.66
C VAL A 11 12.69 -9.35 -4.43
N LYS A 12 13.77 -9.01 -5.13
CA LYS A 12 15.07 -9.68 -5.04
C LYS A 12 15.95 -9.19 -3.88
N ALA A 13 15.45 -8.29 -3.02
CA ALA A 13 16.21 -7.65 -1.94
C ALA A 13 17.54 -7.02 -2.39
N ARG A 14 17.56 -6.45 -3.59
CA ARG A 14 18.64 -5.57 -4.08
C ARG A 14 18.43 -4.12 -3.65
N ALA A 15 17.18 -3.74 -3.37
CA ALA A 15 16.81 -2.46 -2.78
C ALA A 15 16.15 -2.72 -1.41
N GLU A 16 16.67 -2.07 -0.36
CA GLU A 16 16.10 -2.09 0.98
C GLU A 16 14.95 -1.07 1.09
N TYR A 17 13.87 -1.33 0.35
CA TYR A 17 12.67 -0.48 0.34
C TYR A 17 11.47 -1.23 0.88
N GLY A 18 10.94 -0.78 2.01
CA GLY A 18 9.89 -1.47 2.75
C GLY A 18 8.54 -0.74 2.78
N LEU A 19 7.57 -1.37 3.45
CA LEU A 19 6.22 -0.82 3.56
C LEU A 19 6.17 0.54 4.27
N GLN A 20 7.04 0.77 5.26
CA GLN A 20 7.11 2.04 5.97
C GLN A 20 7.62 3.17 5.07
N ASP A 21 8.65 2.91 4.26
CA ASP A 21 9.17 3.87 3.29
C ASP A 21 8.10 4.22 2.25
N PHE A 22 7.46 3.20 1.69
CA PHE A 22 6.35 3.39 0.75
C PHE A 22 5.23 4.26 1.33
N ARG A 23 4.81 4.00 2.58
CA ARG A 23 3.75 4.78 3.23
C ARG A 23 4.17 6.24 3.47
N ARG A 24 5.41 6.47 3.90
CA ARG A 24 5.95 7.82 4.09
C ARG A 24 5.94 8.57 2.76
N ASP A 25 6.55 8.00 1.73
CA ASP A 25 6.77 8.67 0.46
C ASP A 25 5.43 8.91 -0.29
N LEU A 26 4.49 7.97 -0.23
CA LEU A 26 3.12 8.17 -0.75
C LEU A 26 2.42 9.32 -0.01
N GLY A 27 2.56 9.40 1.31
CA GLY A 27 2.01 10.50 2.11
C GLY A 27 2.59 11.86 1.72
N GLU A 28 3.89 11.92 1.45
CA GLU A 28 4.58 13.13 0.96
C GLU A 28 4.12 13.53 -0.44
N GLU A 29 4.00 12.57 -1.35
CA GLU A 29 3.47 12.78 -2.70
C GLU A 29 2.06 13.37 -2.66
N LEU A 30 1.16 12.77 -1.87
CA LEU A 30 -0.21 13.27 -1.74
C LEU A 30 -0.25 14.66 -1.11
N ARG A 31 0.55 14.92 -0.08
CA ARG A 31 0.63 16.25 0.54
C ARG A 31 1.13 17.31 -0.45
N SER A 32 2.07 16.96 -1.31
CA SER A 32 2.63 17.87 -2.32
C SER A 32 1.63 18.20 -3.43
N ASN A 33 0.74 17.25 -3.74
CA ASN A 33 -0.17 17.34 -4.88
C ASN A 33 -1.58 17.86 -4.53
N LEU A 34 -2.07 17.63 -3.30
CA LEU A 34 -3.47 17.87 -2.94
C LEU A 34 -3.77 19.27 -2.37
N GLY A 35 -2.84 20.21 -2.51
CA GLY A 35 -3.05 21.60 -2.05
C GLY A 35 -3.18 21.71 -0.51
N PRO A 36 -3.50 22.91 0.01
CA PRO A 36 -3.60 23.13 1.44
C PRO A 36 -4.80 22.38 2.03
N MET A 37 -4.52 21.41 2.89
CA MET A 37 -5.50 20.61 3.63
C MET A 37 -5.14 20.59 5.11
N ASP A 38 -6.14 20.47 5.98
CA ASP A 38 -5.91 20.18 7.40
C ASP A 38 -5.39 18.75 7.61
N GLU A 39 -4.87 18.45 8.80
CA GLU A 39 -4.27 17.15 9.13
C GLU A 39 -5.27 15.99 9.00
N ALA A 40 -6.54 16.23 9.34
CA ALA A 40 -7.58 15.21 9.26
C ALA A 40 -7.95 14.89 7.81
N GLN A 41 -8.01 15.90 6.95
CA GLN A 41 -8.20 15.77 5.50
C GLN A 41 -7.00 15.06 4.84
N GLN A 42 -5.77 15.41 5.23
CA GLN A 42 -4.57 14.71 4.77
C GLN A 42 -4.60 13.23 5.13
N THR A 43 -4.91 12.91 6.39
CA THR A 43 -4.98 11.53 6.88
C THR A 43 -6.06 10.72 6.16
N ARG A 44 -7.26 11.29 5.98
CA ARG A 44 -8.35 10.63 5.25
C ARG A 44 -7.99 10.37 3.79
N SER A 45 -7.40 11.37 3.12
CA SER A 45 -6.99 11.25 1.71
C SER A 45 -5.90 10.20 1.54
N PHE A 46 -4.89 10.21 2.44
CA PHE A 46 -3.84 9.20 2.46
C PHE A 46 -4.42 7.79 2.64
N ASN A 47 -5.26 7.57 3.65
CA ASN A 47 -5.85 6.26 3.90
C ASN A 47 -6.67 5.76 2.71
N LEU A 48 -7.49 6.64 2.12
CA LEU A 48 -8.31 6.30 0.96
C LEU A 48 -7.46 5.86 -0.24
N VAL A 49 -6.42 6.60 -0.57
CA VAL A 49 -5.52 6.27 -1.70
C VAL A 49 -4.70 5.03 -1.40
N TYR A 50 -4.18 4.91 -0.18
CA TYR A 50 -3.41 3.74 0.24
C TYR A 50 -4.27 2.46 0.19
N ASP A 51 -5.51 2.51 0.67
CA ASP A 51 -6.44 1.38 0.64
C ASP A 51 -6.77 0.95 -0.80
N MET A 52 -6.91 1.91 -1.71
CA MET A 52 -7.06 1.62 -3.14
C MET A 52 -5.82 0.92 -3.68
N CYS A 53 -4.62 1.45 -3.42
CA CYS A 53 -3.37 0.85 -3.89
C CYS A 53 -3.21 -0.57 -3.35
N TYR A 54 -3.49 -0.79 -2.06
CA TYR A 54 -3.42 -2.10 -1.43
C TYR A 54 -4.40 -3.10 -2.03
N ALA A 55 -5.67 -2.69 -2.20
CA ALA A 55 -6.69 -3.54 -2.81
C ALA A 55 -6.25 -4.02 -4.21
N LEU A 56 -5.77 -3.10 -5.05
CA LEU A 56 -5.32 -3.42 -6.40
C LEU A 56 -4.04 -4.26 -6.41
N ALA A 57 -3.12 -4.02 -5.46
CA ALA A 57 -1.89 -4.80 -5.32
C ALA A 57 -2.17 -6.26 -4.91
N THR A 58 -3.27 -6.51 -4.21
CA THR A 58 -3.74 -7.85 -3.83
C THR A 58 -4.77 -8.43 -4.81
N ASP A 59 -4.77 -7.99 -6.06
CA ASP A 59 -5.63 -8.46 -7.16
C ASP A 59 -7.15 -8.28 -6.92
N LYS A 60 -7.55 -7.39 -6.00
CA LYS A 60 -8.96 -7.00 -5.88
C LYS A 60 -9.33 -6.15 -7.08
N LYS A 61 -10.45 -6.47 -7.74
CA LYS A 61 -10.96 -5.66 -8.85
C LYS A 61 -11.32 -4.26 -8.36
N PHE A 62 -11.02 -3.27 -9.18
CA PHE A 62 -11.31 -1.87 -8.84
C PHE A 62 -12.80 -1.63 -8.58
N ASP A 63 -13.70 -2.22 -9.38
CA ASP A 63 -15.16 -2.07 -9.19
C ASP A 63 -15.62 -2.66 -7.85
N ASP A 64 -15.04 -3.77 -7.41
CA ASP A 64 -15.31 -4.40 -6.10
C ASP A 64 -14.75 -3.58 -4.93
N PHE A 65 -13.72 -2.76 -5.18
CA PHE A 65 -13.22 -1.79 -4.21
C PHE A 65 -14.17 -0.57 -4.14
N LEU A 66 -14.55 -0.02 -5.29
CA LEU A 66 -15.47 1.12 -5.40
C LEU A 66 -16.84 0.83 -4.81
N SER A 67 -17.33 -0.40 -4.86
CA SER A 67 -18.63 -0.76 -4.28
C SER A 67 -18.72 -0.47 -2.78
N GLY A 68 -17.59 -0.42 -2.07
CA GLY A 68 -17.53 0.00 -0.66
C GLY A 68 -17.89 1.48 -0.44
N TYR A 69 -17.81 2.29 -1.48
CA TYR A 69 -18.09 3.73 -1.48
C TYR A 69 -19.30 4.09 -2.34
N ALA A 70 -20.16 3.12 -2.69
CA ALA A 70 -21.29 3.34 -3.61
C ALA A 70 -22.26 4.45 -3.18
N PHE A 71 -22.32 4.77 -1.87
CA PHE A 71 -23.14 5.84 -1.32
C PHE A 71 -22.46 7.21 -1.30
N ASP A 72 -21.22 7.32 -1.80
CA ASP A 72 -20.42 8.54 -1.86
C ASP A 72 -19.87 8.77 -3.30
N PRO A 73 -20.70 9.28 -4.23
CA PRO A 73 -20.29 9.49 -5.61
C PRO A 73 -19.04 10.36 -5.80
N PRO A 74 -18.82 11.45 -5.04
CA PRO A 74 -17.57 12.21 -5.09
C PRO A 74 -16.31 11.37 -4.84
N THR A 75 -16.34 10.48 -3.85
CA THR A 75 -15.21 9.58 -3.56
C THR A 75 -14.96 8.60 -4.70
N CYS A 76 -16.02 8.01 -5.26
CA CYS A 76 -15.91 7.12 -6.43
C CYS A 76 -15.28 7.83 -7.64
N GLN A 77 -15.69 9.08 -7.90
CA GLN A 77 -15.13 9.88 -8.99
C GLN A 77 -13.63 10.15 -8.76
N LEU A 78 -13.28 10.63 -7.57
CA LEU A 78 -11.88 10.91 -7.19
C LEU A 78 -10.99 9.68 -7.38
N LEU A 79 -11.40 8.53 -6.85
CA LEU A 79 -10.66 7.28 -6.96
C LEU A 79 -10.47 6.84 -8.42
N THR A 80 -11.51 7.02 -9.24
CA THR A 80 -11.46 6.70 -10.67
C THR A 80 -10.46 7.58 -11.42
N GLU A 81 -10.44 8.87 -11.11
CA GLU A 81 -9.50 9.83 -11.69
C GLU A 81 -8.06 9.58 -11.23
N LEU A 82 -7.86 9.18 -9.96
CA LEU A 82 -6.54 8.90 -9.39
C LEU A 82 -5.92 7.58 -9.86
N LYS A 83 -6.75 6.55 -10.11
CA LYS A 83 -6.32 5.20 -10.49
C LYS A 83 -5.18 5.15 -11.53
N PRO A 84 -5.24 5.84 -12.70
CA PRO A 84 -4.18 5.77 -13.69
C PRO A 84 -2.82 6.29 -13.17
N TYR A 85 -2.83 7.28 -12.27
CA TYR A 85 -1.60 7.84 -11.69
C TYR A 85 -1.01 6.95 -10.60
N MET A 86 -1.79 6.03 -10.06
CA MET A 86 -1.37 5.13 -8.98
C MET A 86 -0.83 3.79 -9.50
N ALA A 87 -0.75 3.57 -10.81
CA ALA A 87 -0.30 2.29 -11.37
C ALA A 87 1.06 1.84 -10.82
N ASP A 88 2.05 2.74 -10.82
CA ASP A 88 3.40 2.42 -10.33
C ASP A 88 3.40 2.17 -8.81
N ASN A 89 2.57 2.92 -8.05
CA ASN A 89 2.38 2.74 -6.62
C ASN A 89 1.77 1.35 -6.29
N VAL A 90 0.79 0.90 -7.08
CA VAL A 90 0.20 -0.43 -6.97
C VAL A 90 1.26 -1.51 -7.24
N THR A 91 2.04 -1.37 -8.31
CA THR A 91 3.09 -2.33 -8.66
C THR A 91 4.18 -2.40 -7.58
N MET A 92 4.64 -1.27 -7.07
CA MET A 92 5.66 -1.24 -6.03
C MET A 92 5.15 -1.85 -4.71
N LEU A 93 3.91 -1.53 -4.31
CA LEU A 93 3.31 -2.14 -3.13
C LEU A 93 3.16 -3.67 -3.28
N GLY A 94 2.77 -4.15 -4.47
CA GLY A 94 2.74 -5.58 -4.79
C GLY A 94 4.10 -6.24 -4.63
N ALA A 95 5.18 -5.60 -5.11
CA ALA A 95 6.55 -6.10 -4.95
C ALA A 95 6.99 -6.17 -3.47
N ILE A 96 6.64 -5.17 -2.67
CA ILE A 96 6.91 -5.16 -1.22
C ILE A 96 6.19 -6.34 -0.54
N LEU A 97 4.89 -6.54 -0.83
CA LEU A 97 4.11 -7.64 -0.27
C LEU A 97 4.67 -9.00 -0.72
N GLN A 98 5.01 -9.13 -2.01
CA GLN A 98 5.62 -10.34 -2.54
C GLN A 98 6.94 -10.66 -1.85
N ARG A 99 7.80 -9.66 -1.62
CA ARG A 99 9.05 -9.85 -0.86
C ARG A 99 8.78 -10.42 0.52
N GLN A 100 7.84 -9.82 1.25
CA GLN A 100 7.47 -10.25 2.61
C GLN A 100 6.91 -11.68 2.65
N ILE A 101 6.17 -12.10 1.61
CA ILE A 101 5.69 -13.48 1.46
C ILE A 101 6.88 -14.40 1.18
N MET A 102 7.76 -14.03 0.24
CA MET A 102 8.93 -14.84 -0.15
C MET A 102 9.90 -15.04 1.01
N ASP A 103 10.14 -14.02 1.84
CA ASP A 103 10.96 -14.13 3.05
C ASP A 103 10.48 -15.26 3.99
N ARG A 104 9.15 -15.39 4.16
CA ARG A 104 8.55 -16.44 4.98
C ARG A 104 8.62 -17.80 4.31
N VAL A 105 8.41 -17.86 3.00
CA VAL A 105 8.53 -19.11 2.22
C VAL A 105 9.97 -19.63 2.26
N GLU A 106 10.96 -18.76 2.11
CA GLU A 106 12.39 -19.08 2.24
C GLU A 106 12.73 -19.57 3.67
N ALA A 107 12.04 -19.05 4.69
CA ALA A 107 12.08 -19.55 6.06
C ALA A 107 11.27 -20.86 6.28
N SER A 108 10.96 -21.60 5.22
CA SER A 108 10.24 -22.88 5.22
C SER A 108 8.75 -22.81 5.61
N MET A 109 8.12 -21.63 5.54
CA MET A 109 6.68 -21.51 5.73
C MET A 109 5.90 -21.94 4.48
N PRO A 110 4.80 -22.70 4.62
CA PRO A 110 3.90 -22.95 3.49
C PRO A 110 3.34 -21.65 2.92
N LEU A 111 3.20 -21.55 1.60
CA LEU A 111 2.76 -20.34 0.91
C LEU A 111 1.43 -19.78 1.45
N ALA A 112 0.44 -20.65 1.71
CA ALA A 112 -0.86 -20.22 2.25
C ALA A 112 -0.70 -19.50 3.60
N ASN A 113 0.11 -20.07 4.50
CA ASN A 113 0.37 -19.47 5.81
C ASN A 113 1.17 -18.17 5.68
N ALA A 114 2.12 -18.10 4.73
CA ALA A 114 2.90 -16.89 4.48
C ALA A 114 2.02 -15.72 4.01
N ILE A 115 1.04 -15.99 3.15
CA ILE A 115 0.06 -15.00 2.71
C ILE A 115 -0.77 -14.49 3.89
N GLU A 116 -1.31 -15.40 4.71
CA GLU A 116 -2.12 -15.05 5.88
C GLU A 116 -1.31 -14.22 6.89
N GLU A 117 -0.07 -14.62 7.17
CA GLU A 117 0.79 -13.89 8.11
C GLU A 117 1.18 -12.51 7.60
N VAL A 118 1.48 -12.36 6.31
CA VAL A 118 1.76 -11.04 5.71
C VAL A 118 0.53 -10.14 5.75
N ALA A 119 -0.67 -10.68 5.51
CA ALA A 119 -1.91 -9.92 5.65
C ALA A 119 -2.11 -9.43 7.10
N GLN A 120 -1.84 -10.28 8.10
CA GLN A 120 -1.92 -9.91 9.51
C GLN A 120 -0.86 -8.87 9.91
N TRP A 121 0.38 -9.04 9.44
CA TRP A 121 1.47 -8.10 9.63
C TRP A 121 1.14 -6.72 9.04
N HIS A 122 0.64 -6.67 7.81
CA HIS A 122 0.21 -5.43 7.16
C HIS A 122 -0.90 -4.75 7.95
N ALA A 123 -1.93 -5.50 8.36
CA ALA A 123 -3.03 -4.95 9.16
C ALA A 123 -2.55 -4.38 10.51
N ALA A 124 -1.60 -5.05 11.18
CA ALA A 124 -1.01 -4.57 12.42
C ALA A 124 -0.23 -3.26 12.22
N LEU A 125 0.57 -3.18 11.14
CA LEU A 125 1.35 -2.00 10.80
C LEU A 125 0.45 -0.80 10.45
N VAL A 126 -0.57 -1.01 9.62
CA VAL A 126 -1.50 0.05 9.18
C VAL A 126 -2.40 0.54 10.32
N SER A 127 -2.78 -0.34 11.26
CA SER A 127 -3.55 0.05 12.44
C SER A 127 -2.72 0.69 13.57
N GLY A 128 -1.41 0.86 13.36
CA GLY A 128 -0.51 1.45 14.37
C GLY A 128 -0.26 0.55 15.59
N LYS A 129 -0.58 -0.75 15.51
CA LYS A 129 -0.38 -1.71 16.60
C LYS A 129 1.03 -2.27 16.68
N GLN A 130 1.93 -1.81 15.82
CA GLN A 130 3.32 -2.28 15.72
C GLN A 130 4.33 -1.23 16.21
N THR A 131 3.96 -0.46 17.23
CA THR A 131 4.91 0.20 18.13
C THR A 131 4.95 -0.62 19.41
N ASP A 132 6.08 -1.30 19.67
CA ASP A 132 6.51 -1.99 20.91
C ASP A 132 6.88 -3.46 20.71
N MET A 133 7.91 -3.77 19.89
CA MET A 133 8.74 -4.98 20.08
C MET A 133 10.15 -4.79 19.49
N ALA A 134 10.80 -3.68 19.84
CA ALA A 134 12.25 -3.53 19.76
C ALA A 134 12.70 -2.44 20.73
N SER A 135 12.83 -2.81 22.01
CA SER A 135 13.67 -2.13 23.00
C SER A 135 14.51 -3.19 23.69
#